data_AF-A0A9X3MR52-F1
#
_entry.id   AF-A0A9X3MR52-F1
#
_cell.length_a   1.000
_cell.length_b   1.000
_cell.length_c   1.000
_cell.angle_alpha   90.00
_cell.angle_beta   90.00
_cell.angle_gamma   90.00
#
_symmetry.space_group_name_H-M   'P 1'
#
loop_
_entity.id
_entity.type
_entity.pdbx_description
1 polymer ?
#
loop_
_entity_poly.entity_id
_entity_poly.type
_entity_poly.pdbx_seq_one_letter_code
_entity_poly.pdbx_strand_id
1 'polypeptide(L)'
;MPDLSHADTVQGHVIVTFDGHVLEKFSERTSTTERMIVGMLHVEVDGPDRKGRREVWFTCRPNKRGGGFNLWATGEQWPAVEPFVREVASAL
;
A
#
# COMPACT_ATOMS: atom_id res chain seq x y z
N MET A 1 -18.21 -4.93 -15.02
CA MET A 1 -18.44 -5.28 -13.60
C MET A 1 -19.78 -4.69 -13.19
N PRO A 2 -20.58 -5.37 -12.34
CA PRO A 2 -21.80 -4.75 -11.80
C PRO A 2 -21.44 -3.49 -11.01
N ASP A 3 -22.26 -2.45 -11.15
CA ASP A 3 -22.14 -1.24 -10.33
C ASP A 3 -22.59 -1.60 -8.90
N LEU A 4 -21.62 -1.66 -7.99
CA LEU A 4 -21.85 -1.95 -6.58
C LEU A 4 -21.93 -0.67 -5.74
N SER A 5 -21.84 0.51 -6.37
CA SER A 5 -21.92 1.78 -5.65
C SER A 5 -23.35 1.99 -5.12
N HIS A 6 -23.45 2.16 -3.80
CA HIS A 6 -24.69 2.53 -3.11
C HIS A 6 -24.47 3.90 -2.49
N ALA A 7 -25.35 4.87 -2.76
CA ALA A 7 -25.29 6.19 -2.16
C ALA A 7 -25.76 6.12 -0.68
N ASP A 8 -24.89 6.47 0.26
CA ASP A 8 -25.22 6.58 1.70
C ASP A 8 -25.58 8.03 2.05
N THR A 9 -26.87 8.34 2.18
CA THR A 9 -27.34 9.70 2.48
C THR A 9 -27.01 10.19 3.91
N VAL A 10 -26.50 9.32 4.79
CA VAL A 10 -26.10 9.67 6.16
C VAL A 10 -24.63 10.11 6.21
N GLN A 11 -23.75 9.46 5.45
CA GLN A 11 -22.32 9.81 5.38
C GLN A 11 -21.94 10.67 4.16
N GLY A 12 -22.86 10.92 3.22
CA GLY A 12 -22.63 11.70 2.01
C GLY A 12 -22.20 10.82 0.82
N HIS A 13 -21.23 11.26 0.01
CA HIS A 13 -20.72 10.46 -1.11
C HIS A 13 -19.76 9.37 -0.63
N VAL A 14 -20.28 8.34 0.01
CA VAL A 14 -19.53 7.12 0.34
C VAL A 14 -19.77 6.09 -0.74
N ILE A 15 -18.70 5.62 -1.38
CA ILE A 15 -18.75 4.50 -2.32
C ILE A 15 -18.42 3.24 -1.52
N VAL A 16 -19.38 2.33 -1.40
CA VAL A 16 -19.13 1.00 -0.87
C VAL A 16 -18.71 0.11 -2.04
N THR A 17 -17.55 -0.50 -1.95
CA THR A 17 -17.03 -1.42 -2.97
C THR A 17 -16.31 -2.59 -2.31
N PHE A 18 -16.30 -3.74 -2.98
CA PHE A 18 -15.38 -4.82 -2.66
C PHE A 18 -14.14 -4.62 -3.53
N ASP A 19 -13.10 -4.02 -2.96
CA ASP A 19 -11.78 -4.18 -3.56
C ASP A 19 -11.31 -5.60 -3.24
N GLY A 20 -11.11 -6.40 -4.30
CA GLY A 20 -10.73 -7.80 -4.17
C GLY A 20 -9.29 -7.98 -3.68
N HIS A 21 -8.45 -6.95 -3.80
CA HIS A 21 -7.05 -7.01 -3.42
C HIS A 21 -6.82 -6.27 -2.11
N VAL A 22 -6.53 -7.03 -1.06
CA VAL A 22 -6.14 -6.51 0.25
C VAL A 22 -4.66 -6.82 0.47
N LEU A 23 -3.91 -5.81 0.90
CA LEU A 23 -2.57 -5.97 1.41
C LEU A 23 -2.62 -6.09 2.93
N GLU A 24 -2.17 -7.21 3.48
CA GLU A 24 -2.01 -7.41 4.92
C GLU A 24 -0.54 -7.32 5.32
N LYS A 25 -0.22 -6.42 6.25
CA LYS A 25 1.09 -6.33 6.89
C LYS A 25 1.00 -6.91 8.29
N PHE A 26 1.86 -7.88 8.54
CA PHE A 26 2.09 -8.45 9.87
C PHE A 26 3.42 -7.92 10.40
N SER A 27 3.41 -7.38 11.62
CA SER A 27 4.61 -6.85 12.25
C SER A 27 4.78 -7.49 13.62
N GLU A 28 5.74 -8.40 13.73
CA GLU A 28 6.14 -8.99 15.02
C GLU A 28 6.71 -7.95 15.97
N ARG A 29 7.44 -6.96 15.44
CA ARG A 29 8.05 -5.88 16.24
C ARG A 29 7.01 -5.08 17.03
N THR A 30 5.86 -4.82 16.42
CA THR A 30 4.78 -4.04 17.03
C THR A 30 3.63 -4.92 17.52
N SER A 31 3.68 -6.23 17.25
CA SER A 31 2.57 -7.17 17.46
C SER A 31 1.25 -6.67 16.86
N THR A 32 1.31 -6.04 15.69
CA THR A 32 0.14 -5.50 14.99
C THR A 32 -0.05 -6.12 13.62
N THR A 33 -1.31 -6.14 13.18
CA THR A 33 -1.70 -6.43 11.80
C THR A 33 -2.39 -5.21 11.22
N GLU A 34 -1.99 -4.82 10.01
CA GLU A 34 -2.57 -3.70 9.27
C GLU A 34 -3.12 -4.24 7.95
N ARG A 35 -4.36 -3.87 7.62
CA ARG A 35 -5.02 -4.24 6.36
C ARG A 35 -5.24 -2.98 5.53
N MET A 36 -4.82 -3.03 4.27
CA MET A 36 -4.97 -1.92 3.34
C MET A 36 -5.65 -2.39 2.07
N ILE A 37 -6.57 -1.57 1.59
CA ILE A 37 -7.28 -1.74 0.33
C ILE A 37 -6.32 -1.29 -0.78
N VAL A 38 -5.93 -2.20 -1.68
CA VAL A 38 -4.86 -1.93 -2.66
C VAL A 38 -5.22 -0.78 -3.59
N GLY A 39 -6.45 -0.72 -4.11
CA GLY A 39 -6.92 0.38 -4.96
C GLY A 39 -6.96 1.76 -4.27
N MET A 40 -6.72 1.83 -2.96
CA MET A 40 -6.57 3.08 -2.22
C MET A 40 -5.11 3.44 -1.89
N LEU A 41 -4.14 2.60 -2.27
CA LEU A 41 -2.73 2.82 -2.00
C LEU A 41 -2.07 3.65 -3.09
N HIS A 42 -1.11 4.45 -2.65
CA HIS A 42 -0.06 5.03 -3.46
C HIS A 42 1.24 4.32 -3.10
N VAL A 43 1.95 3.86 -4.12
CA VAL A 43 3.26 3.22 -3.95
C VAL A 43 4.33 4.17 -4.49
N GLU A 44 5.23 4.61 -3.62
CA GLU A 44 6.38 5.42 -3.99
C GLU A 44 7.67 4.69 -3.59
N VAL A 45 8.61 4.54 -4.53
CA VAL A 45 9.91 3.91 -4.28
C VAL A 45 10.99 4.96 -4.41
N ASP A 46 11.69 5.24 -3.31
CA ASP A 46 12.86 6.10 -3.34
C ASP A 46 14.13 5.32 -3.68
N GLY A 47 14.99 5.97 -4.46
CA GLY A 47 16.25 5.39 -4.93
C GLY A 47 17.23 5.09 -3.80
N PRO A 48 18.21 4.20 -4.07
CA PRO A 48 19.13 3.75 -3.04
C PRO A 48 19.86 4.95 -2.40
N ASP A 49 19.79 5.04 -1.07
CA ASP A 49 20.56 5.99 -0.28
C ASP A 49 22.07 5.73 -0.46
N ARG A 50 22.92 6.55 0.18
CA ARG A 50 24.39 6.35 0.15
C ARG A 50 24.85 4.97 0.65
N LYS A 51 23.97 4.20 1.32
CA LYS A 51 24.21 2.85 1.83
C LYS A 51 23.54 1.77 0.95
N GLY A 52 23.01 2.14 -0.21
CA GLY A 52 22.36 1.21 -1.13
C GLY A 52 20.94 0.81 -0.72
N ARG A 53 20.32 1.48 0.26
CA ARG A 53 18.99 1.12 0.77
C ARG A 53 17.90 1.89 0.08
N ARG A 54 16.82 1.20 -0.29
CA ARG A 54 15.60 1.80 -0.83
C ARG A 54 14.55 1.88 0.25
N GLU A 55 13.77 2.94 0.21
CA GLU A 55 12.56 3.10 1.00
C GLU A 55 11.35 2.98 0.07
N VAL A 56 10.40 2.13 0.45
CA VAL A 56 9.15 1.94 -0.27
C VAL A 56 8.02 2.39 0.62
N TRP A 57 7.25 3.36 0.15
CA TRP A 57 6.08 3.90 0.85
C TRP A 57 4.81 3.30 0.25
N PHE A 58 4.00 2.68 1.11
CA PHE A 58 2.61 2.30 0.82
C PHE A 58 1.71 3.24 1.61
N THR A 59 1.08 4.22 0.97
CA THR A 59 0.32 5.27 1.67
C THR A 59 -1.07 5.47 1.09
N CYS A 60 -2.05 5.78 1.92
CA CYS A 60 -3.42 6.02 1.44
C CYS A 60 -3.64 7.41 0.82
N ARG A 61 -2.58 8.25 0.74
CA ARG A 61 -2.59 9.52 0.00
C ARG A 61 -1.27 9.75 -0.74
N PRO A 62 -1.24 10.58 -1.80
CA PRO A 62 -0.02 10.92 -2.53
C PRO A 62 1.01 11.65 -1.67
N ASN A 63 2.28 11.67 -2.13
CA ASN A 63 3.40 12.36 -1.51
C ASN A 63 3.71 11.86 -0.10
N LYS A 64 3.59 10.55 0.13
CA LYS A 64 3.89 9.89 1.42
C LYS A 64 3.05 10.43 2.59
N ARG A 65 1.83 10.88 2.29
CA ARG A 65 0.89 11.41 3.30
C ARG A 65 -0.19 10.38 3.62
N GLY A 66 -0.81 10.56 4.79
CA GLY A 66 -1.86 9.67 5.27
C GLY A 66 -1.31 8.43 5.97
N GLY A 67 -2.21 7.53 6.37
CA GLY A 67 -1.85 6.24 6.96
C GLY A 67 -1.22 5.29 5.94
N GLY A 68 -0.72 4.16 6.43
CA GLY A 68 0.01 3.17 5.64
C GLY A 68 1.31 2.76 6.35
N PHE A 69 2.31 2.32 5.59
CA PHE A 69 3.60 1.92 6.13
C PHE A 69 4.74 2.11 5.12
N ASN A 70 5.97 2.09 5.61
CA ASN A 70 7.17 2.05 4.79
C ASN A 70 7.95 0.75 4.99
N LEU A 71 8.56 0.25 3.92
CA LEU A 71 9.53 -0.84 3.93
C LEU A 71 10.90 -0.29 3.57
N TRP A 72 11.89 -0.69 4.34
CA TRP A 72 13.30 -0.44 4.03
C TRP A 72 13.94 -1.73 3.53
N ALA A 73 14.51 -1.68 2.33
CA ALA A 73 15.20 -2.82 1.73
C ALA A 73 16.65 -2.45 1.41
N THR A 74 17.60 -3.25 1.87
CA THR A 74 19.00 -3.12 1.44
C THR A 74 19.16 -3.53 -0.02
N GLY A 75 20.32 -3.21 -0.61
CA GLY A 75 20.65 -3.65 -1.97
C GLY A 75 20.60 -5.17 -2.14
N GLU A 76 20.96 -5.93 -1.11
CA GLU A 76 20.91 -7.40 -1.10
C GLU A 76 19.48 -7.93 -0.98
N GLN A 77 18.61 -7.26 -0.22
CA GLN A 77 17.21 -7.65 -0.04
C GLN A 77 16.34 -7.25 -1.23
N TRP A 78 16.74 -6.19 -1.95
CA TRP A 78 15.93 -5.60 -3.01
C TRP A 78 15.47 -6.59 -4.10
N PRO A 79 16.32 -7.50 -4.63
CA PRO A 79 15.88 -8.47 -5.62
C PRO A 79 14.72 -9.37 -5.17
N ALA A 80 14.57 -9.61 -3.86
CA ALA A 80 13.45 -10.37 -3.31
C ALA A 80 12.21 -9.49 -3.05
N VAL A 81 12.39 -8.21 -2.75
CA VAL A 81 11.30 -7.26 -2.43
C VAL A 81 10.69 -6.66 -3.69
N GLU A 82 11.49 -6.37 -4.72
CA GLU A 82 11.06 -5.68 -5.93
C GLU A 82 9.87 -6.36 -6.65
N PRO A 83 9.84 -7.70 -6.82
CA PRO A 83 8.72 -8.35 -7.50
C PRO A 83 7.39 -8.11 -6.77
N PHE A 84 7.39 -8.18 -5.44
CA PHE A 84 6.21 -7.90 -4.63
C PHE A 84 5.76 -6.44 -4.75
N VAL A 85 6.70 -5.49 -4.72
CA VAL A 85 6.37 -4.05 -4.92
C VAL A 85 5.75 -3.82 -6.30
N ARG A 86 6.27 -4.47 -7.35
CA ARG A 86 5.72 -4.39 -8.70
C ARG A 86 4.33 -5.00 -8.81
N GLU A 87 4.10 -6.13 -8.15
CA GLU A 87 2.79 -6.79 -8.11
C GLU A 87 1.74 -5.88 -7.47
N VAL A 88 2.02 -5.31 -6.29
CA VAL A 88 1.11 -4.36 -5.63
C VAL A 88 0.88 -3.13 -6.51
N ALA A 89 1.94 -2.56 -7.10
CA ALA A 89 1.81 -1.40 -7.98
C ALA A 89 0.99 -1.68 -9.25
N SER A 90 1.00 -2.92 -9.76
CA SER A 90 0.21 -3.32 -10.93
C SER A 90 -1.27 -3.53 -10.64
N ALA A 91 -1.64 -3.63 -9.36
CA ALA A 91 -3.01 -3.80 -8.89
C ALA A 91 -3.65 -2.49 -8.41
N LEU A 92 -2.93 -1.36 -8.49
CA LEU A 92 -3.45 0.00 -8.27
C LEU A 92 -4.25 0.48 -9.49
#